data_AF-A0A438K4C1-F1
#
_entry.id   AF-A0A438K4C1-F1
#
_cell.length_a   1.000
_cell.length_b   1.000
_cell.length_c   1.000
_cell.angle_alpha   90.00
_cell.angle_beta   90.00
_cell.angle_gamma   90.00
#
_symmetry.space_group_name_H-M   'P 1'
#
loop_
_entity.id
_entity.type
_entity.pdbx_description
1 polymer ?
#
loop_
_entity_poly.entity_id
_entity_poly.type
_entity_poly.pdbx_seq_one_letter_code
_entity_poly.pdbx_strand_id
1 'polypeptide(L)'
;MRTDGGTDFGANRLLNLPPVKNMSVLTVERHPWEGSNQYGIPYPSYFHPSTSNEILTWQNRMRLQRRLHLFSFIGAPRNGVEKAAIRDEIIKQCAESARCHLLKCGSGASQCHEPTQVLNVMTQSEFCIQAPGDSFTRRSTFDSFLAGCIPVFVSPHTAYSQYSWFLPADHTTYSVFIGDENPSIEAELLKIPNDQIQKMRNRVINLIPNLTYIHPNSSDFGFTDAVDVALGKLSDYVKSKLRGHGVTVH
;
A
#
# COMPACT_ATOMS: atom_id res chain seq x y z
N MET A 1 14.80 -8.37 11.00
CA MET A 1 14.23 -9.05 12.20
C MET A 1 15.26 -8.99 13.33
N ARG A 2 14.89 -8.88 14.61
CA ARG A 2 15.85 -8.64 15.71
C ARG A 2 16.83 -9.81 15.94
N THR A 3 18.12 -9.57 15.82
CA THR A 3 19.19 -10.34 16.50
C THR A 3 19.63 -9.58 17.76
N ASP A 4 20.39 -10.22 18.67
CA ASP A 4 20.79 -9.60 19.95
C ASP A 4 21.65 -8.32 19.81
N GLY A 5 22.13 -8.00 18.62
CA GLY A 5 22.84 -6.74 18.31
C GLY A 5 22.47 -6.08 16.97
N GLY A 6 21.36 -6.46 16.34
CA GLY A 6 20.94 -5.93 15.03
C GLY A 6 19.98 -4.74 15.12
N THR A 7 19.95 -3.92 14.06
CA THR A 7 19.04 -2.77 13.91
C THR A 7 17.56 -3.18 14.03
N ASP A 8 16.77 -2.43 14.79
CA ASP A 8 15.35 -2.74 15.04
C ASP A 8 14.49 -2.32 13.84
N PHE A 9 13.95 -3.31 13.13
CA PHE A 9 13.03 -3.13 12.00
C PHE A 9 11.57 -3.42 12.37
N GLY A 10 11.21 -3.41 13.66
CA GLY A 10 9.81 -3.51 14.10
C GLY A 10 9.22 -4.94 14.16
N ALA A 11 10.03 -5.98 13.92
CA ALA A 11 9.61 -7.37 14.11
C ALA A 11 10.01 -7.86 15.50
N ASN A 12 9.03 -8.37 16.28
CA ASN A 12 9.33 -9.01 17.55
C ASN A 12 10.18 -10.29 17.32
N ARG A 13 10.86 -10.78 18.37
CA ARG A 13 11.70 -11.99 18.29
C ARG A 13 10.90 -13.28 18.03
N LEU A 14 9.57 -13.25 18.12
CA LEU A 14 8.69 -14.41 17.88
C LEU A 14 8.91 -14.97 16.48
N LEU A 15 9.01 -14.09 15.47
CA LEU A 15 9.20 -14.51 14.07
C LEU A 15 10.54 -15.21 13.83
N ASN A 16 11.50 -15.07 14.75
CA ASN A 16 12.80 -15.72 14.68
C ASN A 16 12.84 -17.07 15.38
N LEU A 17 11.81 -17.44 16.16
CA LEU A 17 11.80 -18.71 16.86
C LEU A 17 11.72 -19.88 15.86
N PRO A 18 12.51 -20.96 16.02
CA PRO A 18 12.50 -22.08 15.09
C PRO A 18 11.10 -22.67 14.81
N PRO A 19 10.21 -22.85 15.81
CA PRO A 19 8.85 -23.31 15.54
C PRO A 19 8.03 -22.36 14.64
N VAL A 20 8.23 -21.04 14.77
CA VAL A 20 7.48 -20.03 14.01
C VAL A 20 7.99 -19.93 12.58
N LYS A 21 9.28 -20.19 12.33
CA LYS A 21 9.84 -20.29 10.98
C LYS A 21 9.22 -21.43 10.15
N ASN A 22 8.64 -22.43 10.82
CA ASN A 22 7.90 -23.53 10.18
C ASN A 22 6.39 -23.22 10.00
N MET A 23 5.89 -22.08 10.50
CA MET A 23 4.51 -21.64 10.33
C MET A 23 4.36 -20.72 9.12
N SER A 24 3.15 -20.62 8.57
CA SER A 24 2.79 -19.54 7.65
C SER A 24 2.35 -18.33 8.45
N VAL A 25 2.95 -17.17 8.20
CA VAL A 25 2.71 -15.94 8.97
C VAL A 25 2.08 -14.89 8.08
N LEU A 26 0.88 -14.43 8.43
CA LEU A 26 0.25 -13.25 7.82
C LEU A 26 0.69 -12.00 8.59
N THR A 27 1.24 -11.00 7.90
CA THR A 27 1.79 -9.79 8.52
C THR A 27 1.58 -8.59 7.62
N VAL A 28 1.48 -7.39 8.19
CA VAL A 28 1.36 -6.15 7.40
C VAL A 28 2.67 -5.75 6.71
N GLU A 29 3.81 -6.20 7.26
CA GLU A 29 5.14 -6.06 6.66
C GLU A 29 5.88 -7.39 6.73
N ARG A 30 6.17 -7.97 5.57
CA ARG A 30 7.04 -9.14 5.44
C ARG A 30 8.49 -8.69 5.41
N HIS A 31 9.35 -9.48 6.03
CA HIS A 31 10.79 -9.29 5.94
C HIS A 31 11.23 -9.47 4.48
N PRO A 32 11.79 -8.45 3.82
CA PRO A 32 11.95 -8.47 2.37
C PRO A 32 12.84 -9.61 1.86
N TRP A 33 13.82 -10.04 2.67
CA TRP A 33 14.87 -10.98 2.25
C TRP A 33 14.70 -12.35 2.92
N GLU A 34 14.60 -12.38 4.25
CA GLU A 34 14.42 -13.60 5.06
C GLU A 34 12.95 -13.97 5.41
N GLY A 35 11.96 -13.42 4.70
CA GLY A 35 10.53 -13.64 4.98
C GLY A 35 9.86 -14.68 4.09
N SER A 36 10.49 -15.82 3.82
CA SER A 36 9.95 -16.84 2.89
C SER A 36 8.63 -17.48 3.37
N ASN A 37 8.41 -17.51 4.69
CA ASN A 37 7.19 -18.03 5.33
C ASN A 37 6.20 -16.92 5.73
N GLN A 38 6.47 -15.67 5.36
CA GLN A 38 5.66 -14.50 5.68
C GLN A 38 4.90 -14.02 4.44
N TYR A 39 3.66 -13.59 4.61
CA TYR A 39 2.79 -13.13 3.53
C TYR A 39 2.16 -11.79 3.93
N GLY A 40 2.31 -10.79 3.05
CA GLY A 40 1.82 -9.44 3.29
C GLY A 40 0.31 -9.36 3.20
N ILE A 41 -0.35 -8.88 4.26
CA ILE A 41 -1.75 -8.45 4.25
C ILE A 41 -1.85 -6.91 4.24
N PRO A 42 -2.85 -6.32 3.59
CA PRO A 42 -2.97 -4.88 3.53
C PRO A 42 -3.13 -4.26 4.92
N TYR A 43 -2.58 -3.07 5.15
CA TYR A 43 -2.92 -2.32 6.36
C TYR A 43 -4.40 -1.96 6.34
N PRO A 44 -5.11 -2.05 7.48
CA PRO A 44 -6.46 -1.49 7.59
C PRO A 44 -6.46 0.00 7.24
N SER A 45 -7.28 0.39 6.27
CA SER A 45 -7.43 1.78 5.81
C SER A 45 -8.56 2.49 6.55
N TYR A 46 -8.83 3.75 6.23
CA TYR A 46 -9.87 4.55 6.89
C TYR A 46 -11.32 4.19 6.56
N PHE A 47 -11.55 3.21 5.68
CA PHE A 47 -12.88 2.82 5.23
C PHE A 47 -13.14 1.35 5.54
N HIS A 48 -14.25 1.08 6.22
CA HIS A 48 -14.71 -0.26 6.59
C HIS A 48 -16.20 -0.39 6.24
N PRO A 49 -16.53 -0.80 5.00
CA PRO A 49 -17.90 -0.89 4.53
C PRO A 49 -18.67 -1.98 5.27
N SER A 50 -19.95 -1.72 5.51
CA SER A 50 -20.90 -2.73 5.99
C SER A 50 -21.65 -3.41 4.85
N THR A 51 -21.73 -2.79 3.67
CA THR A 51 -22.52 -3.31 2.52
C THR A 51 -21.80 -3.13 1.18
N SER A 52 -22.14 -3.97 0.20
CA SER A 52 -21.69 -3.80 -1.19
C SER A 52 -22.09 -2.46 -1.79
N ASN A 53 -23.22 -1.89 -1.37
CA ASN A 53 -23.68 -0.58 -1.85
C ASN A 53 -22.76 0.56 -1.38
N GLU A 54 -22.19 0.49 -0.18
CA GLU A 54 -21.20 1.46 0.30
C GLU A 54 -19.91 1.41 -0.53
N ILE A 55 -19.43 0.19 -0.86
CA ILE A 55 -18.31 0.00 -1.79
C ILE A 55 -18.61 0.65 -3.14
N LEU A 56 -19.76 0.33 -3.75
CA LEU A 56 -20.13 0.85 -5.08
C LEU A 56 -20.27 2.38 -5.06
N THR A 57 -20.89 2.92 -4.02
CA THR A 57 -21.02 4.37 -3.80
C THR A 57 -19.65 5.02 -3.72
N TRP A 58 -18.73 4.44 -2.94
CA TRP A 58 -17.37 4.95 -2.79
C TRP A 58 -16.58 4.88 -4.11
N GLN A 59 -16.61 3.74 -4.80
CA GLN A 59 -15.94 3.58 -6.10
C GLN A 59 -16.46 4.59 -7.13
N ASN A 60 -17.78 4.78 -7.22
CA ASN A 60 -18.39 5.74 -8.13
C ASN A 60 -17.97 7.17 -7.79
N ARG A 61 -17.94 7.53 -6.51
CA ARG A 61 -17.40 8.81 -6.05
C ARG A 61 -15.95 8.99 -6.51
N MET A 62 -15.09 7.98 -6.34
CA MET A 62 -13.67 8.07 -6.72
C MET A 62 -13.45 8.17 -8.24
N ARG A 63 -14.31 7.54 -9.05
CA ARG A 63 -14.28 7.62 -10.52
C ARG A 63 -14.65 9.02 -11.03
N LEU A 64 -15.58 9.70 -10.37
CA LEU A 64 -16.07 11.03 -10.75
C LEU A 64 -15.28 12.17 -10.10
N GLN A 65 -14.45 11.86 -9.09
CA GLN A 65 -13.71 12.85 -8.34
C GLN A 65 -12.72 13.63 -9.23
N ARG A 66 -12.87 14.96 -9.25
CA ARG A 66 -11.94 15.85 -9.94
C ARG A 66 -10.58 15.83 -9.26
N ARG A 67 -9.52 15.62 -10.03
CA ARG A 67 -8.13 15.69 -9.58
C ARG A 67 -7.57 17.08 -9.88
N LEU A 68 -7.18 17.79 -8.84
CA LEU A 68 -6.66 19.17 -8.88
C LEU A 68 -5.13 19.20 -8.97
N HIS A 69 -4.49 18.16 -8.45
CA HIS A 69 -3.03 18.06 -8.35
C HIS A 69 -2.54 16.90 -9.21
N LEU A 70 -1.40 17.10 -9.89
CA LEU A 70 -0.74 16.01 -10.61
C LEU A 70 -0.25 14.97 -9.60
N PHE A 71 0.38 15.40 -8.53
CA PHE A 71 0.84 14.48 -7.50
C PHE A 71 0.73 15.08 -6.11
N SER A 72 0.77 14.23 -5.10
CA SER A 72 0.89 14.66 -3.71
C SER A 72 1.90 13.83 -2.96
N PHE A 73 2.47 14.46 -1.94
CA PHE A 73 3.23 13.79 -0.91
C PHE A 73 2.68 14.16 0.46
N ILE A 74 2.42 13.14 1.27
CA ILE A 74 1.93 13.28 2.64
C ILE A 74 3.02 12.73 3.56
N GLY A 75 3.75 13.62 4.21
CA GLY A 75 4.93 13.21 4.97
C GLY A 75 5.71 14.36 5.57
N ALA A 76 6.75 13.99 6.31
CA ALA A 76 7.75 14.92 6.83
C ALA A 76 9.17 14.37 6.65
N PRO A 77 10.18 15.23 6.82
CA PRO A 77 11.59 14.83 6.90
C PRO A 77 11.80 13.76 7.99
N ARG A 78 12.84 12.96 7.85
CA ARG A 78 13.21 11.93 8.84
C ARG A 78 14.70 12.03 9.15
N ASN A 79 15.10 11.62 10.35
CA ASN A 79 16.51 11.52 10.73
C ASN A 79 17.01 10.10 10.38
N GLY A 80 18.09 9.97 9.60
CA GLY A 80 18.71 8.69 9.21
C GLY A 80 19.22 8.67 7.76
N VAL A 81 20.46 8.24 7.51
CA VAL A 81 21.27 8.69 6.37
C VAL A 81 20.67 8.47 4.98
N GLU A 82 20.28 7.25 4.60
CA GLU A 82 19.86 6.96 3.21
C GLU A 82 18.35 7.15 2.99
N LYS A 83 17.50 6.66 3.90
CA LYS A 83 16.04 6.76 3.75
C LYS A 83 15.51 8.19 3.95
N ALA A 84 16.26 9.05 4.67
CA ALA A 84 15.91 10.47 4.77
C ALA A 84 16.15 11.20 3.45
N ALA A 85 17.25 10.90 2.74
CA ALA A 85 17.63 11.62 1.52
C ALA A 85 16.54 11.58 0.44
N ILE A 86 15.93 10.40 0.20
CA ILE A 86 14.85 10.26 -0.77
C ILE A 86 13.61 11.07 -0.34
N ARG A 87 13.23 11.04 0.94
CA ARG A 87 12.08 11.81 1.45
C ARG A 87 12.32 13.31 1.34
N ASP A 88 13.52 13.76 1.67
CA ASP A 88 13.88 15.17 1.60
C ASP A 88 13.88 15.67 0.16
N GLU A 89 14.35 14.86 -0.78
CA GLU A 89 14.27 15.17 -2.21
C GLU A 89 12.83 15.21 -2.72
N ILE A 90 11.97 14.25 -2.33
CA ILE A 90 10.53 14.29 -2.67
C ILE A 90 9.87 15.56 -2.11
N ILE A 91 10.18 15.92 -0.86
CA ILE A 91 9.64 17.13 -0.22
C ILE A 91 10.10 18.38 -0.97
N LYS A 92 11.37 18.43 -1.34
CA LYS A 92 11.95 19.53 -2.11
C LYS A 92 11.29 19.69 -3.47
N GLN A 93 11.26 18.63 -4.28
CA GLN A 93 10.63 18.66 -5.62
C GLN A 93 9.14 19.03 -5.53
N CYS A 94 8.43 18.52 -4.52
CA CYS A 94 7.03 18.87 -4.31
C CYS A 94 6.84 20.34 -3.89
N ALA A 95 7.72 20.88 -3.05
CA ALA A 95 7.66 22.29 -2.64
C ALA A 95 8.00 23.26 -3.78
N GLU A 96 8.82 22.83 -4.74
CA GLU A 96 9.20 23.60 -5.94
C GLU A 96 8.18 23.48 -7.08
N SER A 97 7.22 22.55 -6.99
CA SER A 97 6.21 22.29 -8.02
C SER A 97 4.87 22.94 -7.71
N ALA A 98 4.34 23.72 -8.66
CA ALA A 98 2.97 24.22 -8.60
C ALA A 98 1.90 23.15 -8.83
N ARG A 99 2.30 21.93 -9.24
CA ARG A 99 1.41 20.80 -9.52
C ARG A 99 1.38 19.76 -8.41
N CYS A 100 2.24 19.92 -7.40
CA CYS A 100 2.29 19.05 -6.24
C CYS A 100 1.49 19.62 -5.07
N HIS A 101 0.80 18.74 -4.33
CA HIS A 101 0.27 19.07 -3.01
C HIS A 101 1.12 18.42 -1.91
N LEU A 102 1.78 19.24 -1.09
CA LEU A 102 2.56 18.78 0.05
C LEU A 102 1.77 18.92 1.36
N LEU A 103 1.35 17.80 1.94
CA LEU A 103 0.79 17.78 3.30
C LEU A 103 1.90 17.44 4.31
N LYS A 104 2.42 18.45 5.00
CA LYS A 104 3.53 18.29 5.96
C LYS A 104 3.07 17.68 7.29
N CYS A 105 3.59 16.50 7.62
CA CYS A 105 3.27 15.80 8.87
C CYS A 105 4.21 16.24 10.02
N GLY A 106 3.94 17.38 10.67
CA GLY A 106 4.76 17.87 11.79
C GLY A 106 4.66 17.05 13.09
N SER A 107 5.49 17.36 14.08
CA SER A 107 5.37 16.82 15.45
C SER A 107 4.21 17.49 16.20
N GLY A 108 3.24 16.71 16.68
CA GLY A 108 2.05 17.19 17.42
C GLY A 108 0.75 16.62 16.85
N ALA A 109 -0.37 17.32 17.05
CA ALA A 109 -1.63 17.07 16.33
C ALA A 109 -1.45 17.43 14.84
N SER A 110 -0.71 16.57 14.12
CA SER A 110 -0.42 16.74 12.71
C SER A 110 -1.68 16.51 11.89
N GLN A 111 -1.86 17.29 10.82
CA GLN A 111 -2.95 17.09 9.86
C GLN A 111 -2.95 15.68 9.26
N CYS A 112 -1.84 14.96 9.33
CA CYS A 112 -1.72 13.58 8.86
C CYS A 112 -2.34 12.53 9.79
N HIS A 113 -2.70 12.90 11.02
CA HIS A 113 -3.48 12.04 11.93
C HIS A 113 -4.98 12.16 11.68
N GLU A 114 -5.42 13.20 10.97
CA GLU A 114 -6.82 13.42 10.62
C GLU A 114 -7.15 12.70 9.29
N PRO A 115 -8.00 11.66 9.32
CA PRO A 115 -8.36 10.90 8.11
C PRO A 115 -8.88 11.79 6.98
N THR A 116 -9.71 12.77 7.32
CA THR A 116 -10.35 13.68 6.37
C THR A 116 -9.33 14.53 5.61
N GLN A 117 -8.27 15.00 6.27
CA GLN A 117 -7.24 15.81 5.64
C GLN A 117 -6.42 14.97 4.65
N VAL A 118 -6.01 13.77 5.07
CA VAL A 118 -5.25 12.83 4.24
C VAL A 118 -6.06 12.42 3.01
N LEU A 119 -7.31 11.97 3.22
CA LEU A 119 -8.17 11.55 2.12
C LEU A 119 -8.54 12.71 1.20
N ASN A 120 -8.74 13.93 1.71
CA ASN A 120 -9.02 15.07 0.85
C ASN A 120 -7.88 15.32 -0.15
N VAL A 121 -6.62 15.32 0.31
CA VAL A 121 -5.45 15.48 -0.58
C VAL A 121 -5.34 14.34 -1.58
N MET A 122 -5.44 13.08 -1.12
CA MET A 122 -5.29 11.92 -1.99
C MET A 122 -6.41 11.84 -3.04
N THR A 123 -7.67 12.12 -2.66
CA THR A 123 -8.80 12.09 -3.58
C THR A 123 -8.72 13.20 -4.64
N GLN A 124 -7.99 14.28 -4.38
CA GLN A 124 -7.77 15.36 -5.33
C GLN A 124 -6.46 15.21 -6.14
N SER A 125 -5.71 14.13 -5.97
CA SER A 125 -4.44 13.91 -6.65
C SER A 125 -4.54 12.82 -7.72
N GLU A 126 -3.87 12.99 -8.86
CA GLU A 126 -3.73 11.92 -9.87
C GLU A 126 -2.81 10.80 -9.34
N PHE A 127 -1.66 11.19 -8.78
CA PHE A 127 -0.62 10.32 -8.26
C PHE A 127 -0.30 10.59 -6.78
N CYS A 128 0.01 9.55 -6.01
CA CYS A 128 0.35 9.67 -4.58
C CYS A 128 1.70 9.01 -4.30
N ILE A 129 2.70 9.80 -3.94
CA ILE A 129 4.05 9.29 -3.67
C ILE A 129 4.07 8.50 -2.35
N GLN A 130 4.46 7.23 -2.43
CA GLN A 130 4.56 6.29 -1.31
C GLN A 130 6.03 6.01 -1.00
N ALA A 131 6.63 6.90 -0.21
CA ALA A 131 8.01 6.74 0.22
C ALA A 131 8.12 5.92 1.53
N PRO A 132 9.14 5.05 1.65
CA PRO A 132 9.48 4.40 2.92
C PRO A 132 9.70 5.41 4.06
N GLY A 133 9.59 4.93 5.30
CA GLY A 133 10.06 5.66 6.48
C GLY A 133 10.86 4.70 7.36
N ASP A 134 10.50 4.62 8.66
CA ASP A 134 11.02 3.60 9.60
C ASP A 134 10.93 2.18 9.05
N SER A 135 9.94 1.90 8.21
CA SER A 135 9.73 0.60 7.56
C SER A 135 9.38 0.80 6.08
N PHE A 136 9.38 -0.28 5.28
CA PHE A 136 9.13 -0.17 3.83
C PHE A 136 7.66 0.06 3.50
N THR A 137 6.77 -0.48 4.34
CA THR A 137 5.33 -0.49 4.09
C THR A 137 4.60 0.55 4.94
N ARG A 138 3.43 1.00 4.49
CA ARG A 138 2.65 2.05 5.16
C ARG A 138 1.16 1.88 4.89
N ARG A 139 0.33 2.25 5.87
CA ARG A 139 -1.13 2.41 5.67
C ARG A 139 -1.45 3.35 4.52
N SER A 140 -0.68 4.42 4.34
CA SER A 140 -0.87 5.41 3.27
C SER A 140 -0.86 4.81 1.87
N THR A 141 -0.19 3.67 1.68
CA THR A 141 -0.24 2.93 0.41
C THR A 141 -1.67 2.51 0.11
N PHE A 142 -2.37 1.90 1.07
CA PHE A 142 -3.75 1.45 0.90
C PHE A 142 -4.75 2.61 0.94
N ASP A 143 -4.46 3.67 1.68
CA ASP A 143 -5.26 4.91 1.63
C ASP A 143 -5.23 5.54 0.21
N SER A 144 -4.12 5.40 -0.54
CA SER A 144 -4.05 5.84 -1.94
C SER A 144 -4.96 5.03 -2.86
N PHE A 145 -5.03 3.70 -2.67
CA PHE A 145 -5.99 2.86 -3.39
C PHE A 145 -7.42 3.25 -3.08
N LEU A 146 -7.74 3.46 -1.80
CA LEU A 146 -9.03 3.91 -1.34
C LEU A 146 -9.43 5.25 -1.99
N ALA A 147 -8.49 6.18 -2.13
CA ALA A 147 -8.72 7.47 -2.76
C ALA A 147 -8.76 7.47 -4.31
N GLY A 148 -8.53 6.31 -4.95
CA GLY A 148 -8.34 6.24 -6.41
C GLY A 148 -7.14 7.04 -6.91
N CYS A 149 -6.17 7.28 -6.03
CA CYS A 149 -4.92 7.98 -6.31
C CYS A 149 -3.88 6.94 -6.72
N ILE A 150 -3.25 7.09 -7.88
CA ILE A 150 -2.33 6.07 -8.41
C ILE A 150 -1.05 6.08 -7.54
N PRO A 151 -0.72 5.00 -6.83
CA PRO A 151 0.47 4.96 -6.01
C PRO A 151 1.74 5.06 -6.87
N VAL A 152 2.66 5.90 -6.42
CA VAL A 152 4.01 6.00 -6.98
C VAL A 152 4.99 5.45 -5.95
N PHE A 153 5.63 4.34 -6.27
CA PHE A 153 6.57 3.67 -5.37
C PHE A 153 8.00 4.06 -5.71
N VAL A 154 8.79 4.31 -4.67
CA VAL A 154 10.25 4.53 -4.77
C VAL A 154 11.06 3.33 -4.28
N SER A 155 10.38 2.26 -3.88
CA SER A 155 11.01 0.99 -3.51
C SER A 155 10.09 -0.16 -3.88
N PRO A 156 10.59 -1.25 -4.50
CA PRO A 156 9.79 -2.44 -4.75
C PRO A 156 9.29 -3.09 -3.45
N HIS A 157 9.97 -2.81 -2.34
CA HIS A 157 9.61 -3.34 -1.02
C HIS A 157 8.43 -2.62 -0.37
N THR A 158 7.94 -1.51 -0.92
CA THR A 158 6.74 -0.86 -0.44
C THR A 158 5.47 -1.63 -0.81
N ALA A 159 5.46 -2.35 -1.94
CA ALA A 159 4.29 -3.13 -2.35
C ALA A 159 4.60 -4.43 -3.10
N TYR A 160 5.45 -4.38 -4.13
CA TYR A 160 5.64 -5.50 -5.07
C TYR A 160 6.14 -6.78 -4.41
N SER A 161 7.12 -6.66 -3.51
CA SER A 161 7.65 -7.82 -2.78
C SER A 161 6.83 -8.21 -1.53
N GLN A 162 5.74 -7.48 -1.25
CA GLN A 162 4.98 -7.57 0.00
C GLN A 162 3.60 -8.19 -0.23
N TYR A 163 2.83 -7.67 -1.20
CA TYR A 163 1.38 -7.88 -1.31
C TYR A 163 0.97 -8.66 -2.56
N SER A 164 1.76 -9.64 -2.99
CA SER A 164 1.48 -10.43 -4.20
C SER A 164 0.18 -11.22 -4.16
N TRP A 165 -0.38 -11.45 -2.97
CA TRP A 165 -1.70 -12.06 -2.79
C TRP A 165 -2.86 -11.13 -3.16
N PHE A 166 -2.64 -9.82 -3.07
CA PHE A 166 -3.66 -8.79 -3.18
C PHE A 166 -3.50 -7.91 -4.41
N LEU A 167 -2.25 -7.69 -4.85
CA LEU A 167 -1.93 -6.82 -5.97
C LEU A 167 -1.61 -7.62 -7.23
N PRO A 168 -1.95 -7.09 -8.42
CA PRO A 168 -1.63 -7.72 -9.70
C PRO A 168 -0.12 -7.87 -9.91
N ALA A 169 0.32 -8.94 -10.56
CA ALA A 169 1.74 -9.14 -10.90
C ALA A 169 2.28 -8.10 -11.89
N ASP A 170 1.42 -7.60 -12.79
CA ASP A 170 1.76 -6.47 -13.66
C ASP A 170 1.54 -5.15 -12.92
N HIS A 171 2.62 -4.67 -12.30
CA HIS A 171 2.65 -3.45 -11.51
C HIS A 171 2.31 -2.18 -12.31
N THR A 172 2.57 -2.19 -13.63
CA THR A 172 2.35 -1.03 -14.51
C THR A 172 0.85 -0.73 -14.70
N THR A 173 -0.01 -1.70 -14.37
CA THR A 173 -1.47 -1.54 -14.47
C THR A 173 -2.07 -0.70 -13.34
N TYR A 174 -1.36 -0.49 -12.22
CA TYR A 174 -1.93 0.16 -11.05
C TYR A 174 -0.98 1.13 -10.33
N SER A 175 0.31 1.15 -10.68
CA SER A 175 1.29 2.00 -10.00
C SER A 175 2.39 2.49 -10.94
N VAL A 176 3.07 3.55 -10.53
CA VAL A 176 4.30 4.03 -11.16
C VAL A 176 5.48 3.69 -10.25
N PHE A 177 6.61 3.30 -10.81
CA PHE A 177 7.85 3.11 -10.07
C PHE A 177 8.86 4.18 -10.48
N ILE A 178 9.43 4.87 -9.49
CA ILE A 178 10.52 5.84 -9.68
C ILE A 178 11.75 5.28 -8.97
N GLY A 179 12.77 4.89 -9.74
CA GLY A 179 14.00 4.30 -9.22
C GLY A 179 15.00 5.32 -8.70
N ASP A 180 16.16 4.83 -8.26
CA ASP A 180 17.18 5.59 -7.53
C ASP A 180 17.95 6.62 -8.38
N GLU A 181 17.74 6.69 -9.69
CA GLU A 181 18.45 7.61 -10.60
C GLU A 181 18.03 9.09 -10.46
N ASN A 182 17.33 9.43 -9.37
CA ASN A 182 16.87 10.77 -9.01
C ASN A 182 16.24 11.58 -10.17
N PRO A 183 15.31 10.99 -10.97
CA PRO A 183 14.63 11.75 -12.00
C PRO A 183 13.65 12.75 -11.36
N SER A 184 13.36 13.84 -12.09
CA SER A 184 12.27 14.75 -11.71
C SER A 184 10.95 13.98 -11.69
N ILE A 185 10.33 13.87 -10.50
CA ILE A 185 9.08 13.14 -10.29
C ILE A 185 7.98 13.71 -11.18
N GLU A 186 7.86 15.03 -11.24
CA GLU A 186 6.89 15.69 -12.12
C GLU A 186 7.12 15.33 -13.58
N ALA A 187 8.37 15.37 -14.06
CA ALA A 187 8.69 15.06 -15.44
C ALA A 187 8.35 13.60 -15.80
N GLU A 188 8.63 12.64 -14.93
CA GLU A 188 8.26 11.24 -15.16
C GLU A 188 6.74 11.04 -15.20
N LEU A 189 6.01 11.66 -14.28
CA LEU A 189 4.55 11.53 -14.23
C LEU A 189 3.88 12.19 -15.44
N LEU A 190 4.46 13.25 -16.00
CA LEU A 190 3.96 13.91 -17.21
C LEU A 190 4.15 13.12 -18.50
N LYS A 191 5.03 12.11 -18.50
CA LYS A 191 5.18 11.21 -19.65
C LYS A 191 4.00 10.26 -19.81
N ILE A 192 3.21 10.06 -18.75
CA ILE A 192 2.12 9.10 -18.73
C ILE A 192 0.89 9.71 -19.43
N PRO A 193 0.42 9.13 -20.55
CA PRO A 193 -0.76 9.66 -21.25
C PRO A 193 -2.02 9.59 -20.39
N ASN A 194 -2.92 10.55 -20.58
CA ASN A 194 -4.15 10.63 -19.78
C ASN A 194 -5.03 9.36 -19.90
N ASP A 195 -5.08 8.69 -21.06
CA ASP A 195 -5.85 7.45 -21.19
C ASP A 195 -5.26 6.31 -20.33
N GLN A 196 -3.92 6.25 -20.21
CA GLN A 196 -3.24 5.32 -19.32
C GLN A 196 -3.53 5.66 -17.86
N ILE A 197 -3.51 6.93 -17.48
CA ILE A 197 -3.88 7.40 -16.14
C ILE A 197 -5.30 6.95 -15.78
N GLN A 198 -6.28 7.11 -16.68
CA GLN A 198 -7.65 6.66 -16.42
C GLN A 198 -7.75 5.14 -16.26
N LYS A 199 -7.01 4.36 -17.08
CA LYS A 199 -6.95 2.89 -16.96
C LYS A 199 -6.35 2.47 -15.63
N MET A 200 -5.24 3.07 -15.23
CA MET A 200 -4.58 2.81 -13.95
C MET A 200 -5.49 3.16 -12.77
N ARG A 201 -6.14 4.33 -12.80
CA ARG A 201 -7.11 4.73 -11.78
C ARG A 201 -8.26 3.74 -11.66
N ASN A 202 -8.85 3.34 -12.78
CA ASN A 202 -9.92 2.35 -12.77
C ASN A 202 -9.45 1.02 -12.17
N ARG A 203 -8.21 0.60 -12.48
CA ARG A 203 -7.60 -0.58 -11.86
C ARG A 203 -7.46 -0.42 -10.34
N VAL A 204 -6.93 0.71 -9.89
CA VAL A 204 -6.77 1.06 -8.46
C VAL A 204 -8.11 1.04 -7.73
N ILE A 205 -9.15 1.70 -8.28
CA ILE A 205 -10.50 1.76 -7.69
C ILE A 205 -11.14 0.37 -7.63
N ASN A 206 -10.95 -0.45 -8.67
CA ASN A 206 -11.52 -1.80 -8.71
C ASN A 206 -10.84 -2.77 -7.74
N LEU A 207 -9.64 -2.45 -7.23
CA LEU A 207 -8.96 -3.24 -6.20
C LEU A 207 -9.46 -2.94 -4.78
N ILE A 208 -10.18 -1.83 -4.57
CA ILE A 208 -10.64 -1.39 -3.24
C ILE A 208 -11.31 -2.50 -2.41
N PRO A 209 -12.27 -3.30 -2.93
CA PRO A 209 -12.96 -4.31 -2.11
C PRO A 209 -11.98 -5.31 -1.49
N ASN A 210 -11.07 -5.85 -2.30
CA ASN A 210 -10.09 -6.86 -1.89
C ASN A 210 -8.97 -6.30 -0.99
N LEU A 211 -8.83 -4.97 -0.90
CA LEU A 211 -7.85 -4.29 -0.05
C LEU A 211 -8.45 -3.71 1.23
N THR A 212 -9.76 -3.84 1.40
CA THR A 212 -10.53 -3.27 2.49
C THR A 212 -11.00 -4.37 3.43
N TYR A 213 -11.16 -4.06 4.71
CA TYR A 213 -11.72 -4.98 5.69
C TYR A 213 -13.17 -4.60 5.97
N ILE A 214 -14.05 -5.59 5.99
CA ILE A 214 -15.47 -5.41 6.32
C ILE A 214 -15.63 -4.91 7.76
N HIS A 215 -16.67 -4.11 7.99
CA HIS A 215 -17.05 -3.69 9.35
C HIS A 215 -17.46 -4.90 10.21
N PRO A 216 -16.93 -5.08 11.43
CA PRO A 216 -17.11 -6.30 12.23
C PRO A 216 -18.56 -6.64 12.60
N ASN A 217 -19.46 -5.65 12.56
CA ASN A 217 -20.88 -5.84 12.87
C ASN A 217 -21.74 -6.14 11.64
N SER A 218 -21.15 -6.26 10.45
CA SER A 218 -21.92 -6.64 9.27
C SER A 218 -22.09 -8.17 9.19
N SER A 219 -23.14 -8.63 8.51
CA SER A 219 -23.52 -10.06 8.46
C SER A 219 -23.82 -10.61 7.06
N ASP A 220 -24.04 -9.75 6.05
CA ASP A 220 -24.25 -10.14 4.65
C ASP A 220 -23.69 -9.08 3.71
N PHE A 221 -22.50 -9.34 3.18
CA PHE A 221 -21.64 -8.31 2.59
C PHE A 221 -21.75 -8.27 1.07
N GLY A 222 -22.03 -9.40 0.41
CA GLY A 222 -22.13 -9.50 -1.04
C GLY A 222 -20.84 -9.17 -1.82
N PHE A 223 -19.68 -9.07 -1.15
CA PHE A 223 -18.36 -8.89 -1.77
C PHE A 223 -17.28 -9.59 -0.94
N THR A 224 -16.12 -9.79 -1.56
CA THR A 224 -14.91 -10.36 -0.96
C THR A 224 -14.03 -9.26 -0.40
N ASP A 225 -13.60 -9.40 0.85
CA ASP A 225 -12.73 -8.44 1.53
C ASP A 225 -11.28 -8.94 1.67
N ALA A 226 -10.44 -8.16 2.36
CA ALA A 226 -9.04 -8.53 2.56
C ALA A 226 -8.84 -9.82 3.37
N VAL A 227 -9.75 -10.14 4.31
CA VAL A 227 -9.70 -11.39 5.10
C VAL A 227 -10.01 -12.57 4.20
N ASP A 228 -11.05 -12.48 3.38
CA ASP A 228 -11.45 -13.53 2.45
C ASP A 228 -10.31 -13.86 1.47
N VAL A 229 -9.67 -12.83 0.89
CA VAL A 229 -8.50 -13.00 0.02
C VAL A 229 -7.37 -13.70 0.76
N ALA A 230 -7.05 -13.27 1.98
CA ALA A 230 -5.97 -13.86 2.77
C ALA A 230 -6.23 -15.35 3.05
N LEU A 231 -7.44 -15.70 3.50
CA LEU A 231 -7.81 -17.08 3.82
C LEU A 231 -7.88 -17.95 2.57
N GLY A 232 -8.40 -17.43 1.45
CA GLY A 232 -8.42 -18.11 0.17
C GLY A 232 -7.01 -18.47 -0.31
N LYS A 233 -6.09 -17.49 -0.29
CA LYS A 233 -4.69 -17.69 -0.69
C LYS A 233 -3.94 -18.62 0.25
N LEU A 234 -4.19 -18.54 1.55
CA LEU A 234 -3.62 -19.46 2.52
C LEU A 234 -4.13 -20.90 2.29
N SER A 235 -5.42 -21.07 2.01
CA SER A 235 -6.02 -22.37 1.68
C SER A 235 -5.38 -22.98 0.42
N ASP A 236 -5.23 -22.19 -0.64
CA ASP A 236 -4.58 -22.62 -1.88
C ASP A 236 -3.13 -23.04 -1.64
N TYR A 237 -2.39 -22.26 -0.85
CA TYR A 237 -1.03 -22.60 -0.45
C TYR A 237 -0.96 -23.92 0.32
N VAL A 238 -1.82 -24.13 1.33
CA VAL A 238 -1.87 -25.39 2.09
C VAL A 238 -2.21 -26.56 1.17
N LYS A 239 -3.19 -26.44 0.28
CA LYS A 239 -3.55 -27.48 -0.69
C LYS A 239 -2.36 -27.82 -1.61
N SER A 240 -1.61 -26.81 -2.06
CA SER A 240 -0.43 -27.03 -2.90
C SER A 240 0.66 -27.83 -2.16
N LYS A 241 0.84 -27.59 -0.86
CA LYS A 241 1.78 -28.32 -0.02
C LYS A 241 1.33 -29.76 0.21
N LEU A 242 0.05 -29.99 0.49
CA LEU A 242 -0.48 -31.34 0.68
C LEU A 242 -0.37 -32.19 -0.59
N ARG A 243 -0.70 -31.62 -1.76
CA ARG A 243 -0.55 -32.30 -3.05
C ARG A 243 0.91 -32.60 -3.39
N GLY A 244 1.82 -31.68 -3.09
CA GLY A 244 3.26 -31.87 -3.30
C GLY A 244 3.90 -32.96 -2.41
N HIS A 245 3.22 -33.39 -1.34
CA HIS A 245 3.65 -34.48 -0.45
C HIS A 245 2.92 -35.81 -0.71
N GLY A 246 2.16 -35.93 -1.81
CA GLY A 246 1.42 -37.16 -2.12
C GLY A 246 0.24 -37.45 -1.17
N VAL A 247 -0.22 -36.46 -0.41
CA VAL A 247 -1.39 -36.60 0.47
C VAL A 247 -2.65 -36.36 -0.36
N THR A 248 -3.38 -37.44 -0.64
CA THR A 248 -4.72 -37.38 -1.23
C THR A 248 -5.67 -36.76 -0.21
N VAL A 249 -6.15 -35.54 -0.49
CA VAL A 249 -7.21 -34.93 0.30
C VAL A 249 -8.53 -35.53 -0.15
N HIS A 250 -9.08 -36.43 0.65
CA HIS A 250 -10.43 -37.00 0.49
C HIS A 250 -11.50 -36.02 0.96
#